data_AF-H6N418-F1
#
_entry.id   AF-H6N418-F1
#
_cell.length_a   1.000
_cell.length_b   1.000
_cell.length_c   1.000
_cell.angle_alpha   90.00
_cell.angle_beta   90.00
_cell.angle_gamma   90.00
#
_symmetry.space_group_name_H-M   'P 1'
#
loop_
_entity.id
_entity.type
_entity.pdbx_description
1 polymer ?
#
loop_
_entity_poly.entity_id
_entity_poly.type
_entity_poly.pdbx_seq_one_letter_code
_entity_poly.pdbx_strand_id
1 'polypeptide(L)'
;MSDTQGTQGAAPEGLLGYRPVARLRTGDGRRIAPGLLYRSGTVQFVDADGAADLVARTGLRQIIDLRLDYEAEAEGSGGFADTDIEITHAPFAIRTPVAEGSAVAPMTAPDPLVGAYRGYLAATDAFARIIDALLADHGVPALVHCTLGKDRTGVAVGILLDALGVLRADICADYLARADDLPLMVDRLSAMKSYGDAINVYPPQALRIDPATLLRFLAWLDIEHGGARAWLRSTGIAESRLDALGDRLLVSDDGPTTTQILRSAHLPISADAAWAIVGDVAGVHRWVPGLAATSVENDIRTATFDDGSQAHEQIVAHDDIGRSYTYRYLDGPIPLDAYESTVTVGPDHDGTGSLVVWNATLQATPGVLTAVEGLYDAGMATLRNGVD
;
A
#
# COMPACT_ATOMS: atom_id res chain seq x y z
N MET A 1 7.17 21.72 -26.75
CA MET A 1 7.83 21.13 -25.57
C MET A 1 7.37 19.68 -25.51
N SER A 2 8.13 18.81 -26.18
CA SER A 2 7.73 17.45 -26.55
C SER A 2 8.30 16.41 -25.59
N ASP A 3 7.43 15.54 -25.10
CA ASP A 3 7.63 14.09 -24.97
C ASP A 3 8.85 13.52 -24.22
N THR A 4 9.51 14.28 -23.34
CA THR A 4 10.58 13.76 -22.46
C THR A 4 10.07 13.04 -21.21
N GLN A 5 8.77 13.07 -20.91
CA GLN A 5 8.19 12.32 -19.77
C GLN A 5 7.90 10.85 -20.12
N GLY A 6 7.69 10.51 -21.39
CA GLY A 6 7.38 9.14 -21.81
C GLY A 6 8.56 8.16 -21.69
N THR A 7 9.80 8.66 -21.76
CA THR A 7 11.01 7.82 -21.71
C THR A 7 11.58 7.64 -20.30
N GLN A 8 11.30 8.52 -19.34
CA GLN A 8 11.77 8.34 -17.95
C GLN A 8 11.05 7.23 -17.17
N GLY A 9 9.88 6.78 -17.66
CA GLY A 9 9.05 5.77 -17.01
C GLY A 9 9.16 4.36 -17.61
N ALA A 10 9.87 4.17 -18.73
CA ALA A 10 9.97 2.88 -19.39
C ALA A 10 10.98 1.97 -18.67
N ALA A 11 10.52 0.84 -18.17
CA ALA A 11 11.35 -0.18 -17.54
C ALA A 11 12.38 -0.74 -18.55
N PRO A 12 13.67 -0.87 -18.19
CA PRO A 12 14.59 -1.66 -18.99
C PRO A 12 14.16 -3.12 -19.00
N GLU A 13 14.55 -3.85 -20.04
CA GLU A 13 14.32 -5.29 -20.10
C GLU A 13 14.88 -5.95 -18.83
N GLY A 14 14.12 -6.89 -18.27
CA GLY A 14 14.49 -7.53 -17.02
C GLY A 14 13.99 -6.83 -15.74
N LEU A 15 13.67 -5.54 -15.75
CA LEU A 15 13.27 -4.82 -14.53
C LEU A 15 11.75 -4.78 -14.31
N LEU A 16 11.20 -5.89 -13.83
CA LEU A 16 9.77 -6.02 -13.58
C LEU A 16 9.32 -5.16 -12.39
N GLY A 17 8.06 -4.72 -12.42
CA GLY A 17 7.47 -3.91 -11.37
C GLY A 17 8.00 -2.49 -11.28
N TYR A 18 8.94 -2.12 -12.16
CA TYR A 18 9.52 -0.80 -12.21
C TYR A 18 8.45 0.27 -12.44
N ARG A 19 8.48 1.31 -11.61
CA ARG A 19 7.71 2.54 -11.81
C ARG A 19 8.28 3.69 -10.97
N PRO A 20 8.06 4.94 -11.41
CA PRO A 20 8.18 6.10 -10.51
C PRO A 20 7.14 6.05 -9.40
N VAL A 21 7.54 6.40 -8.18
CA VAL A 21 6.63 6.74 -7.07
C VAL A 21 6.45 8.25 -7.11
N ALA A 22 5.35 8.72 -7.69
CA ALA A 22 5.17 10.13 -8.01
C ALA A 22 3.69 10.53 -7.99
N ARG A 23 3.43 11.81 -7.74
CA ARG A 23 2.11 12.45 -7.80
C ARG A 23 1.06 11.89 -6.83
N LEU A 24 1.48 11.08 -5.86
CA LEU A 24 0.61 10.60 -4.78
C LEU A 24 0.30 11.77 -3.85
N ARG A 25 -0.98 12.04 -3.63
CA ARG A 25 -1.50 13.20 -2.91
C ARG A 25 -1.33 13.02 -1.41
N THR A 26 -1.08 14.10 -0.69
CA THR A 26 -1.15 14.15 0.77
C THR A 26 -2.42 14.85 1.24
N GLY A 27 -2.79 14.61 2.50
CA GLY A 27 -3.93 15.29 3.13
C GLY A 27 -3.73 16.80 3.36
N ASP A 28 -2.50 17.31 3.21
CA ASP A 28 -2.14 18.71 3.46
C ASP A 28 -1.92 19.54 2.18
N GLY A 29 -2.39 19.05 1.02
CA GLY A 29 -2.30 19.78 -0.24
C GLY A 29 -0.91 19.75 -0.88
N ARG A 30 -0.10 18.74 -0.56
CA ARG A 30 1.15 18.42 -1.25
C ARG A 30 0.99 17.11 -2.02
N ARG A 31 2.05 16.72 -2.72
CA ARG A 31 2.16 15.42 -3.39
C ARG A 31 3.61 15.01 -3.54
N ILE A 32 3.83 13.72 -3.77
CA ILE A 32 5.18 13.20 -4.08
C ILE A 32 5.68 13.79 -5.40
N ALA A 33 6.87 14.39 -5.37
CA ALA A 33 7.50 14.99 -6.52
C ALA A 33 7.88 13.92 -7.56
N PRO A 34 7.69 14.19 -8.86
CA PRO A 34 8.12 13.26 -9.90
C PRO A 34 9.64 13.15 -9.98
N GLY A 35 10.12 11.96 -10.31
CA GLY A 35 11.53 11.72 -10.63
C GLY A 35 12.49 11.65 -9.45
N LEU A 36 12.00 11.59 -8.20
CA LEU A 36 12.85 11.46 -7.01
C LEU A 36 12.91 10.05 -6.43
N LEU A 37 11.81 9.31 -6.54
CA LEU A 37 11.69 7.97 -5.98
C LEU A 37 11.13 7.02 -7.01
N TYR A 38 11.72 5.84 -7.09
CA TYR A 38 11.32 4.74 -7.95
C TYR A 38 11.24 3.46 -7.12
N ARG A 39 10.47 2.50 -7.60
CA ARG A 39 10.42 1.15 -7.02
C ARG A 39 10.38 0.09 -8.10
N SER A 40 10.90 -1.09 -7.81
CA SER A 40 10.89 -2.25 -8.71
C SER A 40 10.99 -3.58 -7.96
N GLY A 41 10.86 -4.68 -8.71
CA GLY A 41 11.45 -5.97 -8.33
C GLY A 41 12.96 -5.97 -8.47
N THR A 42 13.55 -7.16 -8.36
CA THR A 42 15.01 -7.33 -8.39
C THR A 42 15.64 -6.77 -9.65
N VAL A 43 16.78 -6.10 -9.47
CA VAL A 43 17.57 -5.49 -10.54
C VAL A 43 18.49 -6.50 -11.24
N GLN A 44 18.62 -7.73 -10.72
CA GLN A 44 19.60 -8.72 -11.16
C GLN A 44 19.49 -9.14 -12.64
N PHE A 45 18.31 -8.96 -13.25
CA PHE A 45 18.05 -9.36 -14.64
C PHE A 45 18.25 -8.23 -15.64
N VAL A 46 18.69 -7.05 -15.19
CA VAL A 46 19.04 -5.94 -16.06
C VAL A 46 20.49 -6.11 -16.49
N ASP A 47 20.77 -5.97 -17.79
CA ASP A 47 22.13 -5.99 -18.32
C ASP A 47 22.84 -4.63 -18.18
N ALA A 48 24.12 -4.56 -18.52
CA ALA A 48 24.94 -3.34 -18.36
C ALA A 48 24.41 -2.16 -19.20
N ASP A 49 23.98 -2.42 -20.43
CA ASP A 49 23.45 -1.39 -21.33
C ASP A 49 22.11 -0.84 -20.80
N GLY A 50 21.20 -1.72 -20.35
CA GLY A 50 19.93 -1.34 -19.76
C GLY A 50 20.09 -0.59 -18.43
N ALA A 51 21.07 -0.97 -17.60
CA ALA A 51 21.41 -0.25 -16.39
C ALA A 51 21.97 1.16 -16.68
N ALA A 52 22.94 1.25 -17.59
CA ALA A 52 23.55 2.53 -17.99
C ALA A 52 22.51 3.48 -18.61
N ASP A 53 21.63 2.96 -19.48
CA ASP A 53 20.54 3.73 -20.08
C ASP A 53 19.52 4.21 -19.03
N LEU A 54 19.11 3.35 -18.09
CA LEU A 54 18.20 3.76 -17.02
C LEU A 54 18.81 4.89 -16.17
N VAL A 55 20.08 4.74 -15.77
CA VAL A 55 20.81 5.78 -15.02
C VAL A 55 20.88 7.08 -15.81
N ALA A 56 21.21 7.02 -17.10
CA ALA A 56 21.31 8.19 -17.96
C ALA A 56 19.97 8.93 -18.12
N ARG A 57 18.86 8.22 -18.32
CA ARG A 57 17.53 8.82 -18.57
C ARG A 57 16.84 9.34 -17.31
N THR A 58 17.04 8.67 -16.17
CA THR A 58 16.39 9.04 -14.89
C THR A 58 17.28 9.91 -14.01
N GLY A 59 18.60 9.90 -14.25
CA GLY A 59 19.56 10.52 -13.35
C GLY A 59 19.73 9.76 -12.04
N LEU A 60 19.36 8.47 -11.99
CA LEU A 60 19.43 7.63 -10.79
C LEU A 60 20.79 7.77 -10.10
N ARG A 61 20.76 7.95 -8.77
CA ARG A 61 21.95 8.12 -7.94
C ARG A 61 22.22 6.93 -7.05
N GLN A 62 21.16 6.26 -6.61
CA GLN A 62 21.32 5.09 -5.76
C GLN A 62 20.22 4.04 -5.93
N ILE A 63 20.56 2.84 -5.49
CA ILE A 63 19.66 1.72 -5.26
C ILE A 63 19.63 1.45 -3.76
N ILE A 64 18.43 1.27 -3.21
CA ILE A 64 18.19 0.80 -1.86
C ILE A 64 17.71 -0.65 -1.96
N ASP A 65 18.58 -1.59 -1.59
CA ASP A 65 18.32 -3.03 -1.69
C ASP A 65 17.83 -3.58 -0.35
N LEU A 66 16.58 -4.07 -0.33
CA LEU A 66 15.92 -4.62 0.85
C LEU A 66 16.07 -6.15 0.98
N ARG A 67 16.76 -6.80 0.03
CA ARG A 67 17.03 -8.24 0.06
C ARG A 67 17.93 -8.61 1.24
N LEU A 68 17.84 -9.86 1.68
CA LEU A 68 18.72 -10.40 2.72
C LEU A 68 20.15 -10.54 2.19
N ASP A 69 21.14 -10.58 3.08
CA ASP A 69 22.56 -10.64 2.71
C ASP A 69 22.83 -11.73 1.66
N TYR A 70 22.41 -12.97 1.93
CA TYR A 70 22.64 -14.09 1.02
C TYR A 70 21.81 -14.01 -0.28
N GLU A 71 20.67 -13.31 -0.30
CA GLU A 71 19.93 -13.07 -1.55
C GLU A 71 20.71 -12.10 -2.43
N ALA A 72 21.22 -11.01 -1.85
CA ALA A 72 22.03 -10.04 -2.57
C ALA A 72 23.34 -10.67 -3.06
N GLU A 73 24.00 -11.48 -2.23
CA GLU A 73 25.23 -12.20 -2.61
C GLU A 73 24.99 -13.26 -3.68
N ALA A 74 23.91 -14.05 -3.58
CA ALA A 74 23.64 -15.15 -4.51
C ALA A 74 23.16 -14.67 -5.88
N GLU A 75 22.37 -13.59 -5.90
CA GLU A 75 21.66 -13.15 -7.10
C GLU A 75 22.29 -11.91 -7.74
N GLY A 76 23.06 -11.12 -6.99
CA GLY A 76 23.78 -9.94 -7.48
C GLY A 76 22.86 -8.76 -7.83
N SER A 77 23.47 -7.74 -8.45
CA SER A 77 22.80 -6.47 -8.83
C SER A 77 22.69 -6.27 -10.34
N GLY A 78 22.99 -7.29 -11.14
CA GLY A 78 22.97 -7.22 -12.60
C GLY A 78 23.95 -6.16 -13.12
N GLY A 79 23.59 -5.52 -14.24
CA GLY A 79 24.39 -4.46 -14.87
C GLY A 79 24.62 -3.22 -14.03
N PHE A 80 23.87 -3.02 -12.93
CA PHE A 80 24.12 -1.90 -12.02
C PHE A 80 25.43 -2.04 -11.24
N ALA A 81 25.98 -3.25 -11.14
CA ALA A 81 27.32 -3.47 -10.56
C ALA A 81 28.43 -2.78 -11.36
N ASP A 82 28.20 -2.49 -12.65
CA ASP A 82 29.14 -1.83 -13.55
C ASP A 82 28.88 -0.31 -13.67
N THR A 83 27.98 0.24 -12.85
CA THR A 83 27.64 1.67 -12.83
C THR A 83 28.21 2.38 -11.61
N ASP A 84 28.30 3.71 -11.66
CA ASP A 84 28.80 4.53 -10.54
C ASP A 84 27.74 4.82 -9.45
N ILE A 85 26.57 4.17 -9.50
CA ILE A 85 25.51 4.43 -8.52
C ILE A 85 25.83 3.75 -7.19
N GLU A 86 25.40 4.39 -6.10
CA GLU A 86 25.53 3.81 -4.77
C GLU A 86 24.47 2.72 -4.55
N ILE A 87 24.87 1.57 -4.01
CA ILE A 87 23.94 0.52 -3.60
C ILE A 87 23.92 0.47 -2.07
N THR A 88 22.90 1.08 -1.48
CA THR A 88 22.65 1.04 -0.04
C THR A 88 21.92 -0.24 0.32
N HIS A 89 22.56 -1.09 1.12
CA HIS A 89 21.95 -2.33 1.61
C HIS A 89 21.21 -2.10 2.94
N ALA A 90 19.90 -2.37 2.94
CA ALA A 90 18.97 -2.17 4.05
C ALA A 90 18.04 -3.40 4.21
N PRO A 91 18.57 -4.55 4.67
CA PRO A 91 17.87 -5.83 4.62
C PRO A 91 16.65 -5.90 5.52
N PHE A 92 15.54 -6.44 4.99
CA PHE A 92 14.30 -6.68 5.74
C PHE A 92 14.25 -8.14 6.20
N ALA A 93 14.91 -8.44 7.32
CA ALA A 93 14.99 -9.78 7.92
C ALA A 93 13.93 -9.98 9.01
N ILE A 94 12.99 -10.89 8.79
CA ILE A 94 11.79 -10.95 9.65
C ILE A 94 11.34 -12.33 10.09
N ARG A 95 11.77 -13.39 9.41
CA ARG A 95 11.22 -14.72 9.65
C ARG A 95 12.28 -15.77 9.45
N THR A 96 12.17 -16.84 10.22
CA THR A 96 13.00 -18.03 10.07
C THR A 96 12.75 -18.65 8.70
N PRO A 97 13.77 -18.76 7.84
CA PRO A 97 13.62 -19.43 6.57
C PRO A 97 13.34 -20.92 6.71
N VAL A 98 12.80 -21.54 5.65
CA VAL A 98 12.54 -22.98 5.60
C VAL A 98 13.82 -23.83 5.64
N ALA A 99 14.96 -23.26 5.25
CA ALA A 99 16.27 -23.88 5.28
C ALA A 99 17.38 -22.81 5.24
N GLU A 100 18.59 -23.19 5.63
CA GLU A 100 19.78 -22.34 5.47
C GLU A 100 19.98 -21.94 3.99
N GLY A 101 20.23 -20.66 3.74
CA GLY A 101 20.38 -20.10 2.39
C GLY A 101 19.09 -19.89 1.59
N SER A 102 17.92 -20.20 2.17
CA SER A 102 16.62 -19.90 1.56
C SER A 102 16.07 -18.53 2.00
N ALA A 103 15.44 -17.82 1.07
CA ALA A 103 14.65 -16.60 1.26
C ALA A 103 13.17 -16.82 1.45
N VAL A 104 12.77 -18.07 1.55
CA VAL A 104 11.40 -18.44 1.79
C VAL A 104 11.19 -18.72 3.27
N ALA A 105 10.22 -18.01 3.85
CA ALA A 105 9.74 -18.27 5.19
C ALA A 105 8.23 -18.56 5.15
N PRO A 106 7.71 -19.53 5.93
CA PRO A 106 6.28 -19.81 6.01
C PRO A 106 5.48 -18.61 6.51
N MET A 107 4.27 -18.42 5.99
CA MET A 107 3.33 -17.39 6.43
C MET A 107 2.21 -18.06 7.22
N THR A 108 2.38 -18.17 8.54
CA THR A 108 1.52 -18.97 9.42
C THR A 108 0.51 -18.15 10.21
N ALA A 109 0.53 -16.82 10.08
CA ALA A 109 -0.42 -15.94 10.74
C ALA A 109 -1.84 -16.14 10.18
N PRO A 110 -2.90 -15.85 10.97
CA PRO A 110 -4.29 -15.94 10.52
C PRO A 110 -4.58 -15.13 9.25
N ASP A 111 -4.08 -13.88 9.19
CA ASP A 111 -3.86 -13.15 7.94
C ASP A 111 -2.38 -13.30 7.55
N PRO A 112 -2.04 -14.19 6.58
CA PRO A 112 -0.66 -14.56 6.32
C PRO A 112 0.22 -13.37 5.89
N LEU A 113 -0.34 -12.45 5.08
CA LEU A 113 0.40 -11.33 4.53
C LEU A 113 0.48 -10.18 5.52
N VAL A 114 -0.62 -9.82 6.20
CA VAL A 114 -0.57 -8.80 7.26
C VAL A 114 0.38 -9.26 8.37
N GLY A 115 0.35 -10.54 8.76
CA GLY A 115 1.30 -11.11 9.71
C GLY A 115 2.76 -10.99 9.25
N ALA A 116 3.05 -11.27 7.97
CA ALA A 116 4.37 -11.06 7.41
C ALA A 116 4.77 -9.56 7.40
N TYR A 117 3.82 -8.66 7.09
CA TYR A 117 4.08 -7.22 7.01
C TYR A 117 4.38 -6.63 8.38
N ARG A 118 3.65 -7.06 9.42
CA ARG A 118 3.95 -6.76 10.82
C ARG A 118 5.34 -7.22 11.22
N GLY A 119 5.78 -8.37 10.72
CA GLY A 119 7.16 -8.84 10.89
C GLY A 119 8.20 -7.82 10.45
N TYR A 120 7.99 -7.12 9.33
CA TYR A 120 8.92 -6.09 8.79
C TYR A 120 9.16 -4.91 9.71
N LEU A 121 8.29 -4.68 10.70
CA LEU A 121 8.51 -3.65 11.71
C LEU A 121 9.66 -3.98 12.67
N ALA A 122 10.08 -5.24 12.75
CA ALA A 122 11.28 -5.60 13.51
C ALA A 122 12.58 -5.07 12.87
N ALA A 123 12.56 -4.72 11.57
CA ALA A 123 13.74 -4.23 10.84
C ALA A 123 13.96 -2.72 11.05
N THR A 124 13.96 -2.25 12.30
CA THR A 124 14.04 -0.81 12.64
C THR A 124 15.28 -0.13 12.06
N ASP A 125 16.42 -0.81 12.10
CA ASP A 125 17.69 -0.31 11.55
C ASP A 125 17.62 -0.13 10.02
N ALA A 126 16.84 -0.96 9.33
CA ALA A 126 16.65 -0.84 7.89
C ALA A 126 15.88 0.45 7.54
N PHE A 127 14.87 0.83 8.31
CA PHE A 127 14.16 2.10 8.11
C PHE A 127 15.05 3.32 8.36
N ALA A 128 15.88 3.28 9.40
CA ALA A 128 16.87 4.33 9.63
C ALA A 128 17.83 4.46 8.43
N ARG A 129 18.37 3.35 7.94
CA ARG A 129 19.24 3.32 6.74
C ARG A 129 18.54 3.87 5.50
N ILE A 130 17.28 3.52 5.26
CA ILE A 130 16.52 4.03 4.12
C ILE A 130 16.39 5.56 4.20
N ILE A 131 16.00 6.09 5.37
CA ILE A 131 15.83 7.54 5.56
C ILE A 131 17.17 8.26 5.44
N ASP A 132 18.24 7.72 6.03
CA ASP A 132 19.59 8.27 5.94
C ASP A 132 20.06 8.33 4.48
N ALA A 133 19.84 7.25 3.73
CA ALA A 133 20.17 7.18 2.32
C ALA A 133 19.40 8.22 1.49
N LEU A 134 18.09 8.36 1.70
CA LEU A 134 17.27 9.33 0.97
C LEU A 134 17.62 10.79 1.31
N LEU A 135 18.12 11.05 2.52
CA LEU A 135 18.51 12.38 2.99
C LEU A 135 19.97 12.76 2.67
N ALA A 136 20.79 11.84 2.16
CA ALA A 136 22.14 12.15 1.72
C ALA A 136 22.12 13.20 0.58
N ASP A 137 23.20 13.97 0.42
CA ASP A 137 23.30 15.07 -0.57
C ASP A 137 22.90 14.62 -1.99
N HIS A 138 23.33 13.42 -2.38
CA HIS A 138 23.01 12.76 -3.64
C HIS A 138 22.06 11.56 -3.48
N GLY A 139 21.25 11.58 -2.42
CA GLY A 139 20.36 10.47 -2.06
C GLY A 139 19.14 10.28 -2.97
N VAL A 140 18.85 11.21 -3.88
CA VAL A 140 17.78 11.05 -4.88
C VAL A 140 18.25 11.57 -6.24
N PRO A 141 17.79 10.99 -7.36
CA PRO A 141 16.77 9.95 -7.45
C PRO A 141 17.19 8.56 -6.97
N ALA A 142 16.30 7.86 -6.26
CA ALA A 142 16.57 6.55 -5.66
C ALA A 142 15.61 5.47 -6.15
N LEU A 143 16.09 4.25 -6.32
CA LEU A 143 15.30 3.06 -6.63
C LEU A 143 15.26 2.13 -5.41
N VAL A 144 14.09 1.89 -4.84
CA VAL A 144 13.91 0.93 -3.75
C VAL A 144 13.42 -0.39 -4.31
N HIS A 145 14.11 -1.50 -4.00
CA HIS A 145 13.66 -2.82 -4.46
C HIS A 145 13.86 -3.92 -3.41
N CYS A 146 13.20 -5.04 -3.67
CA CYS A 146 13.49 -6.32 -3.06
C CYS A 146 13.51 -7.38 -4.17
N THR A 147 13.11 -8.62 -3.92
CA THR A 147 13.05 -9.64 -4.96
C THR A 147 11.89 -9.43 -5.94
N LEU A 148 10.64 -9.34 -5.45
CA LEU A 148 9.46 -9.11 -6.31
C LEU A 148 9.08 -7.62 -6.40
N GLY A 149 9.57 -6.78 -5.49
CA GLY A 149 9.13 -5.37 -5.41
C GLY A 149 7.73 -5.19 -4.84
N LYS A 150 7.12 -6.28 -4.34
CA LYS A 150 5.76 -6.34 -3.80
C LYS A 150 5.74 -6.17 -2.28
N ASP A 151 6.17 -7.17 -1.52
CA ASP A 151 5.97 -7.21 -0.06
C ASP A 151 6.92 -6.28 0.71
N ARG A 152 8.22 -6.60 0.77
CA ARG A 152 9.24 -5.77 1.47
C ARG A 152 9.25 -4.33 0.97
N THR A 153 9.33 -4.15 -0.34
CA THR A 153 9.29 -2.83 -0.97
C THR A 153 7.96 -2.13 -0.74
N GLY A 154 6.83 -2.84 -0.82
CA GLY A 154 5.51 -2.26 -0.60
C GLY A 154 5.29 -1.79 0.83
N VAL A 155 5.78 -2.55 1.82
CA VAL A 155 5.72 -2.15 3.22
C VAL A 155 6.69 -1.00 3.51
N ALA A 156 7.93 -1.08 3.04
CA ALA A 156 8.91 0.00 3.21
C ALA A 156 8.42 1.32 2.61
N VAL A 157 8.05 1.31 1.32
CA VAL A 157 7.53 2.49 0.62
C VAL A 157 6.19 2.93 1.22
N GLY A 158 5.29 2.00 1.55
CA GLY A 158 3.99 2.32 2.15
C GLY A 158 4.10 3.04 3.49
N ILE A 159 5.01 2.60 4.37
CA ILE A 159 5.28 3.25 5.67
C ILE A 159 5.88 4.64 5.47
N LEU A 160 6.84 4.80 4.55
CA LEU A 160 7.42 6.12 4.27
C LEU A 160 6.35 7.09 3.75
N LEU A 161 5.53 6.65 2.80
CA LEU A 161 4.47 7.48 2.23
C LEU A 161 3.40 7.84 3.28
N ASP A 162 2.95 6.88 4.10
CA ASP A 162 1.98 7.14 5.18
C ASP A 162 2.55 8.10 6.23
N ALA A 163 3.85 7.98 6.58
CA ALA A 163 4.53 8.89 7.50
C ALA A 163 4.69 10.33 6.96
N LEU A 164 4.65 10.49 5.64
CA LEU A 164 4.63 11.78 4.93
C LEU A 164 3.21 12.31 4.70
N GLY A 165 2.18 11.61 5.18
CA GLY A 165 0.78 12.03 5.07
C GLY A 165 0.14 11.78 3.71
N VAL A 166 0.72 10.90 2.88
CA VAL A 166 0.14 10.48 1.60
C VAL A 166 -1.15 9.71 1.86
N LEU A 167 -2.19 9.99 1.08
CA LEU A 167 -3.49 9.33 1.18
C LEU A 167 -3.33 7.82 0.93
N ARG A 168 -3.91 6.97 1.78
CA ARG A 168 -3.81 5.52 1.70
C ARG A 168 -4.41 4.95 0.43
N ALA A 169 -5.42 5.60 -0.13
CA ALA A 169 -5.95 5.25 -1.45
C ALA A 169 -4.84 5.36 -2.52
N ASP A 170 -4.05 6.43 -2.49
CA ASP A 170 -2.94 6.66 -3.42
C ASP A 170 -1.77 5.69 -3.16
N ILE A 171 -1.46 5.39 -1.89
CA ILE A 171 -0.47 4.35 -1.51
C ILE A 171 -0.90 2.97 -2.04
N CYS A 172 -2.17 2.62 -1.87
CA CYS A 172 -2.74 1.35 -2.33
C CYS A 172 -2.77 1.26 -3.86
N ALA A 173 -3.09 2.36 -4.55
CA ALA A 173 -3.03 2.45 -6.00
C ALA A 173 -1.59 2.28 -6.53
N ASP A 174 -0.60 2.93 -5.91
CA ASP A 174 0.82 2.69 -6.23
C ASP A 174 1.17 1.22 -6.03
N TYR A 175 0.77 0.62 -4.91
CA TYR A 175 1.04 -0.79 -4.62
C TYR A 175 0.49 -1.74 -5.70
N LEU A 176 -0.71 -1.47 -6.23
CA LEU A 176 -1.38 -2.26 -7.27
C LEU A 176 -0.83 -2.03 -8.69
N ALA A 177 -0.19 -0.89 -8.98
CA ALA A 177 0.06 -0.37 -10.33
C ALA A 177 0.77 -1.31 -11.33
N ARG A 178 1.45 -2.37 -10.86
CA ARG A 178 2.19 -3.35 -11.68
C ARG A 178 1.77 -4.80 -11.42
N ALA A 179 0.50 -5.02 -11.07
CA ALA A 179 -0.04 -6.37 -10.84
C ALA A 179 0.12 -7.31 -12.04
N ASP A 180 0.10 -6.78 -13.26
CA ASP A 180 0.25 -7.56 -14.50
C ASP A 180 1.64 -8.20 -14.66
N ASP A 181 2.67 -7.67 -13.99
CA ASP A 181 4.02 -8.25 -14.02
C ASP A 181 4.13 -9.51 -13.12
N LEU A 182 3.16 -9.73 -12.22
CA LEU A 182 3.25 -10.74 -11.17
C LEU A 182 3.48 -12.17 -11.68
N PRO A 183 2.79 -12.68 -12.71
CA PRO A 183 3.02 -14.03 -13.21
C PRO A 183 4.49 -14.24 -13.61
N LEU A 184 5.05 -13.30 -14.37
CA LEU A 184 6.44 -13.38 -14.80
C LEU A 184 7.43 -13.23 -13.64
N MET A 185 7.10 -12.41 -12.64
CA MET A 185 7.91 -12.30 -11.43
C MET A 185 7.94 -13.61 -10.64
N VAL A 186 6.80 -14.31 -10.50
CA VAL A 186 6.71 -15.60 -9.80
C VAL A 186 7.44 -16.70 -10.56
N ASP A 187 7.35 -16.73 -11.89
CA ASP A 187 8.11 -17.66 -12.73
C ASP A 187 9.63 -17.47 -12.52
N ARG A 188 10.09 -16.22 -12.49
CA ARG A 188 11.51 -15.91 -12.20
C ARG A 188 11.91 -16.31 -10.79
N LEU A 189 11.05 -16.06 -9.80
CA LEU A 189 11.30 -16.44 -8.41
C LEU A 189 11.57 -17.94 -8.27
N SER A 190 10.79 -18.75 -8.99
CA SER A 190 10.92 -20.22 -9.00
C SER A 190 12.25 -20.70 -9.59
N ALA A 191 12.94 -19.87 -10.38
CA ALA A 191 14.22 -20.20 -11.01
C ALA A 191 15.45 -19.69 -10.23
N MET A 192 15.26 -18.88 -9.19
CA MET A 192 16.33 -18.29 -8.38
C MET A 192 16.92 -19.27 -7.37
N LYS A 193 18.22 -19.13 -7.05
CA LYS A 193 18.92 -20.01 -6.10
C LYS A 193 18.40 -19.84 -4.68
N SER A 194 18.11 -18.60 -4.27
CA SER A 194 17.61 -18.30 -2.93
C SER A 194 16.14 -18.69 -2.71
N TYR A 195 15.40 -19.06 -3.76
CA TYR A 195 13.97 -19.33 -3.70
C TYR A 195 13.64 -20.74 -4.19
N GLY A 196 13.73 -20.99 -5.50
CA GLY A 196 13.45 -22.29 -6.10
C GLY A 196 12.07 -22.85 -5.73
N ASP A 197 12.00 -24.17 -5.62
CA ASP A 197 10.76 -24.89 -5.23
C ASP A 197 10.27 -24.56 -3.81
N ALA A 198 11.07 -23.88 -2.98
CA ALA A 198 10.66 -23.52 -1.63
C ALA A 198 9.44 -22.60 -1.62
N ILE A 199 9.22 -21.81 -2.69
CA ILE A 199 8.07 -20.90 -2.79
C ILE A 199 6.71 -21.61 -2.71
N ASN A 200 6.68 -22.93 -2.93
CA ASN A 200 5.46 -23.75 -2.85
C ASN A 200 4.87 -23.81 -1.44
N VAL A 201 5.59 -23.37 -0.41
CA VAL A 201 5.06 -23.24 0.96
C VAL A 201 4.20 -21.98 1.14
N TYR A 202 4.21 -21.06 0.17
CA TYR A 202 3.43 -19.84 0.26
C TYR A 202 1.94 -20.10 0.03
N PRO A 203 1.06 -19.43 0.80
CA PRO A 203 -0.36 -19.54 0.57
C PRO A 203 -0.76 -18.79 -0.72
N PRO A 204 -1.89 -19.14 -1.37
CA PRO A 204 -2.31 -18.52 -2.63
C PRO A 204 -2.37 -16.98 -2.60
N GLN A 205 -2.70 -16.40 -1.45
CA GLN A 205 -2.74 -14.95 -1.23
C GLN A 205 -1.37 -14.28 -1.44
N ALA A 206 -0.27 -14.98 -1.19
CA ALA A 206 1.08 -14.46 -1.40
C ALA A 206 1.40 -14.28 -2.89
N LEU A 207 0.69 -15.00 -3.77
CA LEU A 207 0.81 -14.93 -5.22
C LEU A 207 -0.20 -13.95 -5.83
N ARG A 208 -0.68 -12.97 -5.04
CA ARG A 208 -1.55 -11.88 -5.49
C ARG A 208 -0.99 -10.52 -5.07
N ILE A 209 -1.30 -9.47 -5.82
CA ILE A 209 -1.14 -8.08 -5.39
C ILE A 209 -2.51 -7.54 -4.97
N ASP A 210 -2.81 -7.64 -3.68
CA ASP A 210 -4.06 -7.14 -3.11
C ASP A 210 -3.83 -5.84 -2.32
N PRO A 211 -4.29 -4.67 -2.80
CA PRO A 211 -4.14 -3.41 -2.08
C PRO A 211 -4.87 -3.41 -0.74
N ALA A 212 -5.93 -4.20 -0.58
CA ALA A 212 -6.68 -4.28 0.66
C ALA A 212 -5.82 -4.86 1.80
N THR A 213 -4.86 -5.72 1.49
CA THR A 213 -3.87 -6.22 2.46
C THR A 213 -2.99 -5.09 2.99
N LEU A 214 -2.51 -4.19 2.12
CA LEU A 214 -1.71 -3.04 2.54
C LEU A 214 -2.54 -2.05 3.36
N LEU A 215 -3.79 -1.81 2.94
CA LEU A 215 -4.73 -0.97 3.68
C LEU A 215 -4.99 -1.51 5.11
N ARG A 216 -5.24 -2.82 5.25
CA ARG A 216 -5.41 -3.46 6.57
C ARG A 216 -4.16 -3.37 7.43
N PHE A 217 -2.99 -3.58 6.84
CA PHE A 217 -1.71 -3.42 7.54
C PHE A 217 -1.52 -2.00 8.08
N LEU A 218 -1.79 -0.97 7.28
CA LEU A 218 -1.68 0.42 7.73
C LEU A 218 -2.74 0.77 8.79
N ALA A 219 -3.96 0.22 8.70
CA ALA A 219 -4.97 0.39 9.74
C ALA A 219 -4.53 -0.27 11.07
N TRP A 220 -3.89 -1.44 10.99
CA TRP A 220 -3.30 -2.08 12.16
C TRP A 220 -2.16 -1.23 12.77
N LEU A 221 -1.35 -0.59 11.93
CA LEU A 221 -0.29 0.31 12.36
C LEU A 221 -0.84 1.53 13.13
N ASP A 222 -2.02 2.03 12.75
CA ASP A 222 -2.73 3.06 13.52
C ASP A 222 -3.13 2.57 14.90
N ILE A 223 -3.74 1.40 14.97
CA ILE A 223 -4.28 0.82 16.21
C ILE A 223 -3.16 0.58 17.22
N GLU A 224 -2.05 -0.02 16.80
CA GLU A 224 -1.00 -0.49 17.70
C GLU A 224 0.09 0.55 17.95
N HIS A 225 0.33 1.44 16.98
CA HIS A 225 1.48 2.35 17.03
C HIS A 225 1.13 3.82 16.83
N GLY A 226 -0.15 4.16 16.59
CA GLY A 226 -0.57 5.53 16.29
C GLY A 226 -0.19 6.00 14.88
N GLY A 227 0.07 5.06 13.96
CA GLY A 227 0.35 5.31 12.55
C GLY A 227 1.84 5.24 12.20
N ALA A 228 2.17 5.28 10.90
CA ALA A 228 3.55 5.07 10.44
C ALA A 228 4.54 6.09 11.00
N ARG A 229 4.14 7.37 11.07
CA ARG A 229 4.99 8.45 11.60
C ARG A 229 5.30 8.24 13.07
N ALA A 230 4.29 7.92 13.89
CA ALA A 230 4.45 7.66 15.31
C ALA A 230 5.31 6.41 15.56
N TRP A 231 5.08 5.36 14.76
CA TRP A 231 5.90 4.16 14.79
C TRP A 231 7.38 4.45 14.48
N LEU A 232 7.71 5.13 13.38
CA LEU A 232 9.10 5.49 13.03
C LEU A 232 9.78 6.31 14.14
N ARG A 233 9.06 7.21 14.80
CA ARG A 233 9.61 7.95 15.95
C ARG A 233 9.91 7.06 17.13
N SER A 234 9.06 6.06 17.38
CA SER A 234 9.26 5.11 18.47
C SER A 234 10.52 4.25 18.28
N THR A 235 11.02 4.10 17.04
CA THR A 235 12.28 3.39 16.74
C THR A 235 13.53 4.27 16.88
N GLY A 236 13.39 5.55 17.22
CA GLY A 236 14.49 6.49 17.43
C GLY A 236 14.74 7.47 16.28
N ILE A 237 13.94 7.42 15.21
CA ILE A 237 14.03 8.40 14.11
C ILE A 237 13.46 9.74 14.58
N ALA A 238 14.28 10.79 14.54
CA ALA A 238 13.86 12.12 14.96
C ALA A 238 12.82 12.74 14.02
N GLU A 239 11.87 13.50 14.59
CA GLU A 239 10.83 14.24 13.85
C GLU A 239 11.43 15.09 12.73
N SER A 240 12.53 15.80 13.00
CA SER A 240 13.20 16.66 12.03
C SER A 240 13.74 15.92 10.81
N ARG A 241 14.04 14.61 10.92
CA ARG A 241 14.44 13.78 9.78
C ARG A 241 13.23 13.43 8.91
N LEU A 242 12.08 13.17 9.53
CA LEU A 242 10.82 12.91 8.82
C LEU A 242 10.32 14.19 8.12
N ASP A 243 10.49 15.35 8.76
CA ASP A 243 10.22 16.66 8.13
C ASP A 243 11.16 16.91 6.95
N ALA A 244 12.47 16.72 7.14
CA ALA A 244 13.43 16.86 6.05
C ALA A 244 13.15 15.91 4.87
N LEU A 245 12.66 14.70 5.15
CA LEU A 245 12.25 13.77 4.11
C LEU A 245 11.02 14.29 3.35
N GLY A 246 10.06 14.87 4.07
CA GLY A 246 8.91 15.55 3.48
C GLY A 246 9.33 16.72 2.60
N ASP A 247 10.22 17.59 3.09
CA ASP A 247 10.76 18.72 2.32
C ASP A 247 11.53 18.28 1.07
N ARG A 248 12.18 17.11 1.13
CA ARG A 248 12.92 16.53 0.01
C ARG A 248 12.00 15.92 -1.04
N LEU A 249 10.93 15.22 -0.63
CA LEU A 249 10.12 14.38 -1.52
C LEU A 249 8.77 15.00 -1.92
N LEU A 250 8.28 16.00 -1.21
CA LEU A 250 6.97 16.59 -1.45
C LEU A 250 7.08 17.95 -2.14
N VAL A 251 6.10 18.22 -3.01
CA VAL A 251 5.87 19.53 -3.63
C VAL A 251 4.43 19.94 -3.42
N SER A 252 4.16 21.24 -3.45
CA SER A 252 2.79 21.76 -3.41
C SER A 252 1.93 21.20 -4.55
N ASP A 253 0.66 20.96 -4.25
CA ASP A 253 -0.36 20.63 -5.24
C ASP A 253 -1.42 21.73 -5.27
N ASP A 254 -1.52 22.44 -6.39
CA ASP A 254 -2.41 23.60 -6.55
C ASP A 254 -3.91 23.20 -6.70
N GLY A 255 -4.21 21.91 -6.60
CA GLY A 255 -5.56 21.36 -6.67
C GLY A 255 -6.34 21.47 -5.35
N PRO A 256 -7.66 21.25 -5.39
CA PRO A 256 -8.47 21.17 -4.18
C PRO A 256 -7.96 20.04 -3.26
N THR A 257 -7.85 20.35 -1.97
CA THR A 257 -7.36 19.39 -0.96
C THR A 257 -8.33 18.23 -0.80
N THR A 258 -7.85 17.02 -1.05
CA THR A 258 -8.58 15.79 -0.75
C THR A 258 -8.36 15.40 0.70
N THR A 259 -9.44 15.11 1.42
CA THR A 259 -9.43 14.60 2.79
C THR A 259 -9.55 13.09 2.78
N GLN A 260 -8.92 12.41 3.75
CA GLN A 260 -9.13 10.99 4.02
C GLN A 260 -9.92 10.81 5.30
N ILE A 261 -10.94 9.95 5.27
CA ILE A 261 -11.65 9.46 6.45
C ILE A 261 -11.43 7.96 6.52
N LEU A 262 -10.71 7.50 7.54
CA LEU A 262 -10.48 6.08 7.79
C LEU A 262 -11.03 5.72 9.16
N ARG A 263 -11.73 4.59 9.23
CA ARG A 263 -12.10 3.93 10.48
C ARG A 263 -11.85 2.44 10.40
N SER A 264 -11.59 1.84 11.56
CA SER A 264 -11.39 0.40 11.71
C SER A 264 -12.13 -0.13 12.94
N ALA A 265 -12.52 -1.41 12.87
CA ALA A 265 -13.18 -2.10 13.97
C ALA A 265 -12.72 -3.55 14.07
N HIS A 266 -12.35 -3.96 15.28
CA HIS A 266 -12.22 -5.37 15.66
C HIS A 266 -13.60 -5.95 15.95
N LEU A 267 -13.93 -7.05 15.30
CA LEU A 267 -15.19 -7.76 15.53
C LEU A 267 -14.92 -9.16 16.07
N PRO A 268 -15.68 -9.64 17.08
CA PRO A 268 -15.51 -10.97 17.68
C PRO A 268 -16.14 -12.08 16.83
N ILE A 269 -16.07 -11.96 15.51
CA ILE A 269 -16.56 -12.91 14.52
C ILE A 269 -15.50 -13.13 13.44
N SER A 270 -15.59 -14.27 12.73
CA SER A 270 -14.64 -14.57 11.66
C SER A 270 -14.71 -13.55 10.53
N ALA A 271 -13.62 -13.43 9.78
CA ALA A 271 -13.57 -12.54 8.61
C ALA A 271 -14.63 -12.88 7.56
N ASP A 272 -14.99 -14.16 7.41
CA ASP A 272 -16.07 -14.57 6.50
C ASP A 272 -17.44 -14.14 7.00
N ALA A 273 -17.69 -14.23 8.32
CA ALA A 273 -18.95 -13.79 8.91
C ALA A 273 -19.08 -12.25 8.83
N ALA A 274 -18.01 -11.51 9.11
CA ALA A 274 -17.99 -10.07 8.95
C ALA A 274 -18.17 -9.66 7.48
N TRP A 275 -17.52 -10.36 6.54
CA TRP A 275 -17.67 -10.09 5.11
C TRP A 275 -19.08 -10.38 4.59
N ALA A 276 -19.76 -11.42 5.09
CA ALA A 276 -21.16 -11.68 4.76
C ALA A 276 -22.10 -10.51 5.13
N ILE A 277 -21.70 -9.66 6.08
CA ILE A 277 -22.43 -8.46 6.48
C ILE A 277 -21.97 -7.26 5.64
N VAL A 278 -20.68 -6.91 5.71
CA VAL A 278 -20.20 -5.64 5.13
C VAL A 278 -19.99 -5.71 3.63
N GLY A 279 -19.71 -6.90 3.09
CA GLY A 279 -19.51 -7.18 1.67
C GLY A 279 -20.82 -7.33 0.88
N ASP A 280 -21.97 -7.44 1.56
CA ASP A 280 -23.29 -7.32 0.95
C ASP A 280 -23.52 -5.86 0.56
N VAL A 281 -23.08 -5.51 -0.65
CA VAL A 281 -23.22 -4.15 -1.19
C VAL A 281 -24.68 -3.71 -1.31
N ALA A 282 -25.64 -4.63 -1.41
CA ALA A 282 -27.08 -4.33 -1.40
C ALA A 282 -27.66 -4.23 0.02
N GLY A 283 -26.92 -4.65 1.04
CA GLY A 283 -27.33 -4.69 2.45
C GLY A 283 -26.70 -3.63 3.35
N VAL A 284 -26.07 -2.58 2.80
CA VAL A 284 -25.32 -1.59 3.60
C VAL A 284 -26.18 -0.83 4.60
N HIS A 285 -27.47 -0.63 4.30
CA HIS A 285 -28.43 -0.05 5.26
C HIS A 285 -28.53 -0.79 6.59
N ARG A 286 -28.15 -2.08 6.65
CA ARG A 286 -28.20 -2.87 7.89
C ARG A 286 -27.16 -2.41 8.92
N TRP A 287 -26.04 -1.84 8.47
CA TRP A 287 -24.93 -1.49 9.36
C TRP A 287 -24.49 -0.03 9.27
N VAL A 288 -24.96 0.73 8.29
CA VAL A 288 -24.73 2.18 8.20
C VAL A 288 -26.00 2.93 8.65
N PRO A 289 -25.98 3.57 9.83
CA PRO A 289 -27.13 4.31 10.33
C PRO A 289 -27.54 5.48 9.42
N GLY A 290 -28.84 5.80 9.39
CA GLY A 290 -29.41 6.86 8.57
C GLY A 290 -29.87 6.42 7.18
N LEU A 291 -29.61 5.16 6.81
CA LEU A 291 -30.11 4.53 5.58
C LEU A 291 -31.32 3.65 5.90
N ALA A 292 -32.46 3.95 5.26
CA ALA A 292 -33.68 3.16 5.38
C ALA A 292 -33.63 1.89 4.50
N ALA A 293 -33.00 1.98 3.33
CA ALA A 293 -32.88 0.86 2.40
C ALA A 293 -31.71 1.06 1.43
N THR A 294 -31.14 -0.04 0.95
CA THR A 294 -30.21 -0.02 -0.19
C THR A 294 -30.62 -1.09 -1.19
N SER A 295 -30.39 -0.83 -2.47
CA SER A 295 -30.57 -1.79 -3.56
C SER A 295 -29.43 -1.65 -4.57
N VAL A 296 -29.15 -2.72 -5.31
CA VAL A 296 -28.13 -2.70 -6.37
C VAL A 296 -28.77 -3.17 -7.67
N GLU A 297 -28.56 -2.38 -8.72
CA GLU A 297 -28.87 -2.75 -10.11
C GLU A 297 -27.60 -2.57 -10.95
N ASN A 298 -27.14 -3.65 -11.57
CA ASN A 298 -25.83 -3.73 -12.22
C ASN A 298 -24.70 -3.36 -11.23
N ASP A 299 -23.93 -2.31 -11.55
CA ASP A 299 -22.87 -1.76 -10.71
C ASP A 299 -23.31 -0.52 -9.92
N ILE A 300 -24.59 -0.15 -9.95
CA ILE A 300 -25.10 1.03 -9.24
C ILE A 300 -25.86 0.61 -7.99
N ARG A 301 -25.39 1.10 -6.84
CA ARG A 301 -26.09 1.06 -5.57
C ARG A 301 -26.91 2.33 -5.39
N THR A 302 -28.20 2.16 -5.12
CA THR A 302 -29.08 3.24 -4.65
C THR A 302 -29.21 3.13 -3.14
N ALA A 303 -28.78 4.15 -2.41
CA ALA A 303 -28.93 4.27 -0.97
C ALA A 303 -30.04 5.27 -0.63
N THR A 304 -31.12 4.79 -0.01
CA THR A 304 -32.25 5.62 0.42
C THR A 304 -32.09 5.97 1.89
N PHE A 305 -32.04 7.26 2.20
CA PHE A 305 -31.94 7.80 3.55
C PHE A 305 -33.30 7.75 4.27
N ASP A 306 -33.29 7.90 5.59
CA ASP A 306 -34.51 7.90 6.43
C ASP A 306 -35.53 8.98 6.05
N ASP A 307 -35.08 10.08 5.45
CA ASP A 307 -35.94 11.16 4.95
C ASP A 307 -36.50 10.90 3.53
N GLY A 308 -36.15 9.76 2.93
CA GLY A 308 -36.55 9.35 1.59
C GLY A 308 -35.69 9.91 0.45
N SER A 309 -34.70 10.76 0.76
CA SER A 309 -33.71 11.18 -0.23
C SER A 309 -32.83 10.00 -0.67
N GLN A 310 -32.25 10.09 -1.87
CA GLN A 310 -31.47 9.00 -2.46
C GLN A 310 -30.09 9.47 -2.91
N ALA A 311 -29.09 8.64 -2.65
CA ALA A 311 -27.77 8.72 -3.26
C ALA A 311 -27.53 7.56 -4.22
N HIS A 312 -26.74 7.80 -5.25
CA HIS A 312 -26.29 6.81 -6.22
C HIS A 312 -24.77 6.63 -6.10
N GLU A 313 -24.34 5.38 -6.00
CA GLU A 313 -22.95 5.01 -5.86
C GLU A 313 -22.60 3.92 -6.86
N GLN A 314 -21.47 4.04 -7.55
CA GLN A 314 -20.96 3.00 -8.43
C GLN A 314 -20.05 2.05 -7.65
N ILE A 315 -20.31 0.75 -7.70
CA ILE A 315 -19.38 -0.29 -7.23
C ILE A 315 -18.29 -0.47 -8.29
N VAL A 316 -17.11 0.10 -8.02
CA VAL A 316 -15.98 0.16 -8.96
C VAL A 316 -15.19 -1.16 -8.97
N ALA A 317 -15.09 -1.82 -7.82
CA ALA A 317 -14.42 -3.10 -7.67
C ALA A 317 -15.07 -3.90 -6.54
N HIS A 318 -15.14 -5.22 -6.70
CA HIS A 318 -15.63 -6.14 -5.67
C HIS A 318 -14.87 -7.46 -5.79
N ASP A 319 -14.26 -7.90 -4.69
CA ASP A 319 -13.47 -9.13 -4.60
C ASP A 319 -13.83 -9.88 -3.32
N ASP A 320 -14.69 -10.89 -3.46
CA ASP A 320 -15.08 -11.78 -2.37
C ASP A 320 -13.91 -12.60 -1.80
N ILE A 321 -12.91 -12.93 -2.62
CA ILE A 321 -11.76 -13.73 -2.17
C ILE A 321 -10.83 -12.86 -1.32
N GLY A 322 -10.57 -11.62 -1.75
CA GLY A 322 -9.81 -10.62 -1.01
C GLY A 322 -10.60 -9.95 0.12
N ARG A 323 -11.92 -10.18 0.18
CA ARG A 323 -12.88 -9.52 1.07
C ARG A 323 -12.71 -8.01 1.06
N SER A 324 -12.83 -7.44 -0.14
CA SER A 324 -12.80 -5.98 -0.31
C SER A 324 -13.71 -5.51 -1.45
N TYR A 325 -14.22 -4.30 -1.33
CA TYR A 325 -14.88 -3.61 -2.43
C TYR A 325 -14.63 -2.11 -2.36
N THR A 326 -14.65 -1.46 -3.51
CA THR A 326 -14.49 -0.02 -3.68
C THR A 326 -15.70 0.55 -4.40
N TYR A 327 -16.18 1.70 -3.95
CA TYR A 327 -17.30 2.40 -4.56
C TYR A 327 -17.07 3.90 -4.65
N ARG A 328 -17.74 4.55 -5.60
CA ARG A 328 -17.65 5.98 -5.89
C ARG A 328 -19.01 6.64 -5.76
N TYR A 329 -19.07 7.80 -5.12
CA TYR A 329 -20.29 8.61 -5.06
C TYR A 329 -20.53 9.26 -6.42
N LEU A 330 -21.73 9.10 -6.98
CA LEU A 330 -22.11 9.73 -8.24
C LEU A 330 -22.90 11.01 -7.99
N ASP A 331 -23.97 10.90 -7.19
CA ASP A 331 -24.86 12.00 -6.83
C ASP A 331 -25.71 11.66 -5.61
N GLY A 332 -26.37 12.68 -5.04
CA GLY A 332 -27.34 12.54 -3.96
C GLY A 332 -27.42 13.78 -3.06
N PRO A 333 -27.98 13.65 -1.84
CA PRO A 333 -28.25 14.77 -0.95
C PRO A 333 -27.01 15.33 -0.24
N ILE A 334 -25.89 14.59 -0.22
CA ILE A 334 -24.66 15.01 0.46
C ILE A 334 -23.72 15.60 -0.60
N PRO A 335 -23.32 16.88 -0.48
CA PRO A 335 -22.47 17.52 -1.49
C PRO A 335 -21.02 17.05 -1.35
N LEU A 336 -20.72 15.92 -1.97
CA LEU A 336 -19.41 15.27 -2.00
C LEU A 336 -18.81 15.35 -3.40
N ASP A 337 -17.58 15.84 -3.49
CA ASP A 337 -16.79 15.83 -4.72
C ASP A 337 -15.67 14.79 -4.62
N ALA A 338 -15.32 14.16 -5.74
CA ALA A 338 -14.23 13.20 -5.85
C ALA A 338 -14.22 12.10 -4.76
N TYR A 339 -15.41 11.67 -4.31
CA TYR A 339 -15.55 10.68 -3.25
C TYR A 339 -15.34 9.26 -3.79
N GLU A 340 -14.38 8.56 -3.21
CA GLU A 340 -14.17 7.13 -3.41
C GLU A 340 -13.88 6.47 -2.06
N SER A 341 -14.47 5.30 -1.84
CA SER A 341 -14.40 4.59 -0.58
C SER A 341 -14.15 3.10 -0.78
N THR A 342 -13.28 2.53 0.05
CA THR A 342 -12.98 1.10 0.10
C THR A 342 -13.33 0.53 1.46
N VAL A 343 -14.02 -0.61 1.45
CA VAL A 343 -14.24 -1.45 2.64
C VAL A 343 -13.44 -2.73 2.46
N THR A 344 -12.78 -3.19 3.51
CA THR A 344 -12.12 -4.50 3.52
C THR A 344 -12.17 -5.19 4.87
N VAL A 345 -12.20 -6.53 4.84
CA VAL A 345 -12.21 -7.39 6.02
C VAL A 345 -11.06 -8.39 5.95
N GLY A 346 -10.26 -8.45 7.02
CA GLY A 346 -9.25 -9.48 7.21
C GLY A 346 -9.47 -10.23 8.52
N PRO A 347 -8.86 -11.42 8.69
CA PRO A 347 -8.70 -12.01 10.01
C PRO A 347 -7.98 -11.02 10.93
N ASP A 348 -8.36 -11.01 12.20
CA ASP A 348 -7.57 -10.32 13.20
C ASP A 348 -6.18 -10.98 13.28
N HIS A 349 -5.19 -10.18 13.60
CA HIS A 349 -3.81 -10.60 13.66
C HIS A 349 -3.53 -11.62 14.77
N ASP A 350 -4.37 -11.64 15.82
CA ASP A 350 -4.33 -12.63 16.91
C ASP A 350 -5.16 -13.89 16.62
N GLY A 351 -5.93 -13.89 15.53
CA GLY A 351 -6.75 -15.01 15.07
C GLY A 351 -8.07 -15.18 15.82
N THR A 352 -8.45 -14.26 16.70
CA THR A 352 -9.66 -14.38 17.54
C THR A 352 -10.90 -13.70 16.95
N GLY A 353 -10.75 -12.95 15.86
CA GLY A 353 -11.84 -12.21 15.23
C GLY A 353 -11.50 -11.74 13.83
N SER A 354 -12.03 -10.57 13.48
CA SER A 354 -11.77 -9.90 12.21
C SER A 354 -11.52 -8.41 12.39
N LEU A 355 -10.78 -7.85 11.45
CA LEU A 355 -10.55 -6.42 11.32
C LEU A 355 -11.29 -5.91 10.09
N VAL A 356 -12.28 -5.04 10.30
CA VAL A 356 -12.93 -4.26 9.25
C VAL A 356 -12.21 -2.92 9.12
N VAL A 357 -11.91 -2.50 7.90
CA VAL A 357 -11.35 -1.18 7.58
C VAL A 357 -12.23 -0.51 6.53
N TRP A 358 -12.64 0.72 6.80
CA TRP A 358 -13.43 1.55 5.89
C TRP A 358 -12.70 2.87 5.67
N ASN A 359 -12.25 3.10 4.44
CA ASN A 359 -11.41 4.22 4.06
C ASN A 359 -12.01 4.97 2.87
N ALA A 360 -12.30 6.25 3.04
CA ALA A 360 -12.68 7.14 1.96
C ALA A 360 -11.66 8.25 1.73
N THR A 361 -11.60 8.69 0.48
CA THR A 361 -11.06 9.99 0.09
C THR A 361 -12.15 10.83 -0.52
N LEU A 362 -12.21 12.13 -0.20
CA LEU A 362 -13.28 13.02 -0.62
C LEU A 362 -12.87 14.49 -0.58
N GLN A 363 -13.60 15.33 -1.29
CA GLN A 363 -13.54 16.79 -1.20
C GLN A 363 -14.91 17.29 -0.76
N ALA A 364 -14.95 18.07 0.31
CA ALA A 364 -16.18 18.65 0.83
C ALA A 364 -15.89 19.84 1.76
N THR A 365 -16.93 20.61 2.10
CA THR A 365 -16.80 21.66 3.13
C THR A 365 -16.56 21.05 4.51
N PRO A 366 -15.95 21.78 5.46
CA PRO A 366 -15.67 21.25 6.80
C PRO A 366 -16.91 20.68 7.53
N GLY A 367 -18.06 21.33 7.40
CA GLY A 367 -19.31 20.85 8.02
C GLY A 367 -19.79 19.51 7.44
N VAL A 368 -19.60 19.30 6.14
CA VAL A 368 -19.92 18.04 5.47
C VAL A 368 -18.93 16.95 5.87
N LEU A 369 -17.64 17.26 5.97
CA LEU A 369 -16.62 16.33 6.44
C LEU A 369 -16.96 15.79 7.84
N THR A 370 -17.31 16.66 8.79
CA THR A 370 -17.72 16.24 10.14
C THR A 370 -18.94 15.32 10.12
N ALA A 371 -19.91 15.57 9.24
CA ALA A 371 -21.08 14.70 9.10
C ALA A 371 -20.70 13.31 8.54
N VAL A 372 -19.81 13.25 7.53
CA VAL A 372 -19.33 11.98 6.97
C VAL A 372 -18.48 11.21 7.98
N GLU A 373 -17.63 11.90 8.76
CA GLU A 373 -16.90 11.27 9.87
C GLU A 373 -17.85 10.63 10.88
N GLY A 374 -18.91 11.35 11.28
CA GLY A 374 -19.93 10.83 12.17
C GLY A 374 -20.65 9.60 11.63
N LEU A 375 -20.93 9.55 10.32
CA LEU A 375 -21.50 8.38 9.66
C LEU A 375 -20.56 7.16 9.75
N TYR A 376 -19.26 7.37 9.49
CA TYR A 376 -18.25 6.32 9.56
C TYR A 376 -18.09 5.78 10.98
N ASP A 377 -18.05 6.68 11.97
CA ASP A 377 -18.01 6.33 13.39
C ASP A 377 -19.24 5.54 13.82
N ALA A 378 -20.43 5.97 13.41
CA ALA A 378 -21.68 5.30 13.73
C ALA A 378 -21.76 3.91 13.08
N GLY A 379 -21.35 3.76 11.81
CA GLY A 379 -21.32 2.47 11.13
C GLY A 379 -20.38 1.47 11.80
N MET A 380 -19.19 1.91 12.19
CA MET A 380 -18.26 1.06 12.95
C MET A 380 -18.79 0.69 14.34
N ALA A 381 -19.51 1.59 15.00
CA ALA A 381 -20.16 1.30 16.27
C ALA A 381 -21.27 0.24 16.12
N THR A 382 -22.09 0.34 15.08
CA THR A 382 -23.12 -0.68 14.77
C THR A 382 -22.48 -2.05 14.57
N LEU A 383 -21.42 -2.14 13.75
CA LEU A 383 -20.72 -3.42 13.52
C LEU A 383 -20.18 -4.04 14.82
N ARG A 384 -19.59 -3.22 15.72
CA ARG A 384 -19.07 -3.70 17.02
C ARG A 384 -20.17 -4.22 17.95
N ASN A 385 -21.35 -3.60 17.90
CA ASN A 385 -22.48 -4.00 18.74
C ASN A 385 -23.25 -5.20 18.18
N GLY A 386 -22.98 -5.58 16.93
CA GLY A 386 -23.73 -6.59 16.19
C GLY A 386 -24.76 -5.94 15.27
N VAL A 387 -24.96 -6.57 14.12
CA VAL A 387 -26.02 -6.23 13.16
C VAL A 387 -27.16 -7.23 13.39
N ASP A 388 -28.35 -6.71 13.68
CA ASP A 388 -29.56 -7.52 13.92
C ASP A 388 -30.07 -8.23 12.66
#